data_AF-A0AAV0YDT6-F1
#
_entry.id   AF-A0AAV0YDT6-F1
#
_cell.length_a   1.000
_cell.length_b   1.000
_cell.length_c   1.000
_cell.angle_alpha   90.00
_cell.angle_beta   90.00
_cell.angle_gamma   90.00
#
_symmetry.space_group_name_H-M   'P 1'
#
loop_
_entity.id
_entity.type
_entity.pdbx_description
1 polymer ?
#
loop_
_entity_poly.entity_id
_entity_poly.type
_entity_poly.pdbx_seq_one_letter_code
_entity_poly.pdbx_strand_id
1 'polypeptide(L)'
;MEIGRPAAVRSIHRARSRVNPSIPQLLSDWFDIMNSEEFGARLLYVNGSTDESFFQGSLEILRDDGSIRFVGLVFTNVEFLNQMNVHIQTVRTLCMDGTFQIRPRQPPDIEQLFTIQIILNNVAISIVHVLMVDRLTESYCRVLQYVRHDLNLNLEFENLQIITDFEQALRNAINRVLPEVNNSGCWFHFIQSIVRFIRSNQLVQLSTSNENARRILRMLMSLAHLPAEEILHHGVAFSIQLGFRVVQDMVTEYHLEVELHAIMQYFQRYWIDTVTSRRFSVFGLQHRTNNYIESYRSSLLRLMGQHPSLYQFYDHLRTIEERSRNDLRRAVNGQQVRQATYSANSTRCSTTIKNAWRLVELGNYDVREFLRNVSYIPEQIIRNQIGEPNFERLLDINLENPLPPRGRVIRQLALGPLRPPPLAVLPAVQPPLRPLPLAVLPAVQPPLLPIPLVEQAPGIQPAEVRARRRIRQRRGQPYLRGPHEPQNRGRQRVRNMEEAFPEFFADRDARDARSRSREARARSRSSEQEILELCTICFDEVVAVTLRPCNHTFCRTCIRRMRQEIYDVCPLCRGQIINYENY
;
A
#
# COMPACT_ATOMS: atom_id res chain seq x y z
N MET A 1 -11.17 -41.91 32.50
CA MET A 1 -10.23 -41.13 33.33
C MET A 1 -10.35 -39.68 32.89
N GLU A 2 -11.14 -38.87 33.59
CA GLU A 2 -11.35 -37.48 33.21
C GLU A 2 -10.12 -36.63 33.54
N ILE A 3 -9.42 -36.17 32.50
CA ILE A 3 -8.29 -35.27 32.69
C ILE A 3 -8.86 -33.88 33.03
N GLY A 4 -8.93 -33.59 34.33
CA GLY A 4 -9.42 -32.29 34.82
C GLY A 4 -8.76 -31.12 34.10
N ARG A 5 -9.55 -30.09 33.77
CA ARG A 5 -9.16 -28.94 32.93
C ARG A 5 -7.74 -28.39 33.17
N PRO A 6 -7.24 -28.24 34.43
CA PRO A 6 -5.87 -27.79 34.68
C PRO A 6 -4.78 -28.79 34.24
N ALA A 7 -5.03 -30.10 34.36
CA ALA A 7 -4.11 -31.13 33.90
C ALA A 7 -4.07 -31.21 32.36
N ALA A 8 -5.21 -31.03 31.69
CA ALA A 8 -5.28 -30.93 30.23
C ALA A 8 -4.49 -29.71 29.72
N VAL A 9 -4.68 -28.53 30.34
CA VAL A 9 -3.91 -27.31 30.01
C VAL A 9 -2.41 -27.51 30.22
N ARG A 10 -1.98 -28.13 31.32
CA ARG A 10 -0.55 -28.46 31.55
C ARG A 10 0.00 -29.44 30.51
N SER A 11 -0.77 -30.45 30.10
CA SER A 11 -0.38 -31.39 29.05
C SER A 11 -0.22 -30.69 27.69
N ILE A 12 -1.20 -29.87 27.30
CA ILE A 12 -1.15 -29.04 26.08
C ILE A 12 0.03 -28.08 26.13
N HIS A 13 0.33 -27.45 27.27
CA HIS A 13 1.49 -26.58 27.42
C HIS A 13 2.82 -27.35 27.25
N ARG A 14 2.95 -28.55 27.82
CA ARG A 14 4.15 -29.39 27.64
C ARG A 14 4.30 -29.90 26.20
N ALA A 15 3.19 -30.22 25.53
CA ALA A 15 3.22 -30.61 24.12
C ALA A 15 3.62 -29.42 23.22
N ARG A 16 3.08 -28.23 23.51
CA ARG A 16 3.45 -26.98 22.81
C ARG A 16 4.88 -26.57 23.08
N SER A 17 5.40 -26.72 24.30
CA SER A 17 6.77 -26.30 24.65
C SER A 17 7.87 -27.15 24.02
N ARG A 18 7.51 -28.32 23.43
CA ARG A 18 8.43 -29.17 22.64
C ARG A 18 8.54 -28.75 21.17
N VAL A 19 7.77 -27.75 20.74
CA VAL A 19 7.67 -27.29 19.34
C VAL A 19 7.84 -25.76 19.30
N ASN A 20 6.99 -25.10 20.08
CA ASN A 20 7.00 -23.73 20.61
C ASN A 20 8.07 -23.39 21.66
N PRO A 21 9.13 -22.58 21.45
CA PRO A 21 9.81 -21.96 22.59
C PRO A 21 8.85 -21.09 23.41
N SER A 22 9.28 -20.65 24.59
CA SER A 22 8.59 -19.57 25.31
C SER A 22 8.48 -18.31 24.43
N ILE A 23 7.42 -17.52 24.61
CA ILE A 23 7.34 -16.22 23.94
C ILE A 23 8.37 -15.28 24.60
N PRO A 24 9.27 -14.63 23.84
CA PRO A 24 10.29 -13.73 24.38
C PRO A 24 9.68 -12.46 24.99
N GLN A 25 10.48 -11.69 25.74
CA GLN A 25 10.04 -10.44 26.35
C GLN A 25 10.23 -9.25 25.40
N LEU A 26 11.28 -9.26 24.57
CA LEU A 26 11.53 -8.29 23.52
C LEU A 26 11.58 -8.98 22.15
N LEU A 27 11.36 -8.23 21.07
CA LEU A 27 11.50 -8.74 19.70
C LEU A 27 12.95 -9.14 19.41
N SER A 28 13.93 -8.45 20.00
CA SER A 28 15.35 -8.78 19.90
C SER A 28 15.66 -10.21 20.33
N ASP A 29 15.10 -10.66 21.46
CA ASP A 29 15.40 -11.99 22.02
C ASP A 29 14.85 -13.12 21.13
N TRP A 30 13.92 -12.79 20.20
CA TRP A 30 13.44 -13.77 19.23
C TRP A 30 14.48 -14.13 18.16
N PHE A 31 15.47 -13.24 17.91
CA PHE A 31 16.62 -13.54 17.05
C PHE A 31 17.43 -14.72 17.60
N ASP A 32 17.77 -14.71 18.89
CA ASP A 32 18.54 -15.79 19.53
C ASP A 32 17.76 -17.11 19.52
N ILE A 33 16.46 -17.04 19.76
CA ILE A 33 15.55 -18.20 19.69
C ILE A 33 15.51 -18.80 18.28
N MET A 34 15.45 -17.97 17.22
CA MET A 34 15.45 -18.46 15.84
C MET A 34 16.80 -19.05 15.40
N ASN A 35 17.91 -18.58 15.96
CA ASN A 35 19.25 -19.12 15.69
C ASN A 35 19.65 -20.27 16.63
N SER A 36 18.78 -20.69 17.56
CA SER A 36 19.06 -21.78 18.50
C SER A 36 19.08 -23.15 17.82
N GLU A 37 19.96 -24.06 18.27
CA GLU A 37 20.01 -25.45 17.79
C GLU A 37 18.69 -26.20 18.02
N GLU A 38 17.97 -25.90 19.10
CA GLU A 38 16.72 -26.58 19.49
C GLU A 38 15.53 -26.21 18.57
N PHE A 39 15.42 -24.94 18.15
CA PHE A 39 14.23 -24.45 17.44
C PHE A 39 14.49 -23.91 16.03
N GLY A 40 15.75 -23.62 15.67
CA GLY A 40 16.12 -23.03 14.38
C GLY A 40 15.69 -23.86 13.19
N ALA A 41 15.87 -25.18 13.24
CA ALA A 41 15.43 -26.10 12.18
C ALA A 41 13.92 -26.01 11.84
N ARG A 42 13.08 -25.57 12.79
CA ARG A 42 11.65 -25.33 12.57
C ARG A 42 11.32 -23.89 12.21
N LEU A 43 12.11 -22.93 12.69
CA LEU A 43 11.81 -21.50 12.61
C LEU A 43 12.47 -20.80 11.42
N LEU A 44 13.66 -21.21 10.97
CA LEU A 44 14.40 -20.49 9.94
C LEU A 44 13.74 -20.57 8.56
N TYR A 45 13.23 -21.74 8.18
CA TYR A 45 12.86 -22.05 6.80
C TYR A 45 11.39 -21.78 6.43
N VAL A 46 11.15 -21.62 5.13
CA VAL A 46 9.81 -21.53 4.52
C VAL A 46 9.01 -22.82 4.67
N ASN A 47 7.70 -22.77 4.41
CA ASN A 47 6.90 -23.98 4.31
C ASN A 47 7.36 -24.83 3.12
N GLY A 48 7.66 -26.12 3.39
CA GLY A 48 7.95 -27.13 2.38
C GLY A 48 9.40 -27.20 1.90
N SER A 49 10.33 -26.46 2.51
CA SER A 49 11.78 -26.54 2.24
C SER A 49 12.56 -26.46 3.55
N THR A 50 13.74 -27.09 3.59
CA THR A 50 14.73 -26.99 4.68
C THR A 50 15.96 -26.16 4.28
N ASP A 51 15.98 -25.67 3.04
CA ASP A 51 17.17 -25.09 2.42
C ASP A 51 16.93 -23.62 2.05
N GLU A 52 15.66 -23.23 1.86
CA GLU A 52 15.22 -21.85 1.63
C GLU A 52 14.90 -21.17 2.98
N SER A 53 15.80 -20.29 3.46
CA SER A 53 15.54 -19.50 4.67
C SER A 53 14.44 -18.47 4.42
N PHE A 54 13.48 -18.38 5.36
CA PHE A 54 12.52 -17.30 5.43
C PHE A 54 12.98 -16.19 6.38
N PHE A 55 13.64 -16.53 7.49
CA PHE A 55 14.20 -15.55 8.41
C PHE A 55 15.55 -15.03 7.89
N GLN A 56 15.72 -13.71 7.88
CA GLN A 56 16.92 -13.04 7.34
C GLN A 56 17.68 -12.22 8.41
N GLY A 57 17.34 -12.39 9.69
CA GLY A 57 18.05 -11.74 10.81
C GLY A 57 17.45 -10.41 11.25
N SER A 58 18.27 -9.66 12.00
CA SER A 58 17.92 -8.36 12.59
C SER A 58 18.22 -7.19 11.66
N LEU A 59 17.37 -6.17 11.72
CA LEU A 59 17.68 -4.83 11.23
C LEU A 59 18.22 -3.99 12.37
N GLU A 60 19.41 -3.44 12.16
CA GLU A 60 20.15 -2.68 13.14
C GLU A 60 20.74 -1.41 12.51
N ILE A 61 20.88 -0.37 13.33
CA ILE A 61 21.50 0.91 12.97
C ILE A 61 22.66 1.15 13.93
N LEU A 62 23.87 1.22 13.40
CA LEU A 62 25.03 1.71 14.13
C LEU A 62 24.94 3.24 14.26
N ARG A 63 25.12 3.76 15.47
CA ARG A 63 25.16 5.19 15.77
C ARG A 63 26.60 5.71 15.85
N ASP A 64 26.76 7.03 15.77
CA ASP A 64 28.05 7.73 15.85
C ASP A 64 28.80 7.49 17.18
N ASP A 65 28.07 7.16 18.26
CA ASP A 65 28.62 6.78 19.56
C ASP A 65 29.07 5.31 19.65
N GLY A 66 28.98 4.56 18.54
CA GLY A 66 29.28 3.13 18.46
C GLY A 66 28.19 2.22 19.01
N SER A 67 27.07 2.76 19.51
CA SER A 67 25.94 1.94 19.98
C SER A 67 25.09 1.42 18.82
N ILE A 68 24.58 0.20 18.99
CA ILE A 68 23.68 -0.44 18.02
C ILE A 68 22.24 -0.23 18.48
N ARG A 69 21.39 0.25 17.57
CA ARG A 69 19.95 0.36 17.76
C ARG A 69 19.25 -0.71 16.93
N PHE A 70 18.58 -1.65 17.61
CA PHE A 70 17.66 -2.60 16.99
C PHE A 70 16.43 -1.89 16.38
N VAL A 71 16.02 -2.33 15.19
CA VAL A 71 14.88 -1.79 14.42
C VAL A 71 13.77 -2.84 14.26
N GLY A 72 14.14 -4.11 14.10
CA GLY A 72 13.17 -5.16 13.80
C GLY A 72 13.79 -6.45 13.27
N LEU A 73 12.92 -7.40 12.88
CA LEU A 73 13.30 -8.67 12.25
C LEU A 73 12.72 -8.77 10.84
N VAL A 74 13.51 -9.27 9.89
CA VAL A 74 13.10 -9.43 8.49
C VAL A 74 12.75 -10.88 8.17
N PHE A 75 11.65 -11.04 7.43
CA PHE A 75 11.21 -12.30 6.85
C PHE A 75 10.97 -12.13 5.35
N THR A 76 11.65 -12.94 4.54
CA THR A 76 11.59 -12.95 3.07
C THR A 76 12.38 -14.15 2.55
N ASN A 77 11.94 -14.72 1.43
CA ASN A 77 12.62 -15.84 0.76
C ASN A 77 13.59 -15.28 -0.30
N VAL A 78 14.78 -14.89 0.14
CA VAL A 78 15.79 -14.20 -0.70
C VAL A 78 16.21 -15.08 -1.88
N GLU A 79 16.42 -16.38 -1.65
CA GLU A 79 16.83 -17.33 -2.67
C GLU A 79 15.79 -17.42 -3.81
N PHE A 80 14.52 -17.60 -3.47
CA PHE A 80 13.43 -17.60 -4.45
C PHE A 80 13.30 -16.28 -5.21
N LEU A 81 13.48 -15.13 -4.55
CA LEU A 81 13.40 -13.83 -5.21
C LEU A 81 14.57 -13.61 -6.18
N ASN A 82 15.79 -14.04 -5.81
CA ASN A 82 16.95 -14.00 -6.69
C ASN A 82 16.78 -14.88 -7.93
N GLN A 83 16.19 -16.08 -7.79
CA GLN A 83 15.82 -16.92 -8.94
C GLN A 83 14.81 -16.23 -9.86
N MET A 84 13.97 -15.34 -9.34
CA MET A 84 12.95 -14.59 -10.08
C MET A 84 13.45 -13.25 -10.63
N ASN A 85 14.73 -12.90 -10.50
CA ASN A 85 15.25 -11.55 -10.82
C ASN A 85 15.00 -11.09 -12.26
N VAL A 86 15.05 -12.01 -13.24
CA VAL A 86 14.72 -11.72 -14.65
C VAL A 86 13.30 -11.18 -14.81
N HIS A 87 12.37 -11.64 -13.97
CA HIS A 87 10.98 -11.19 -13.97
C HIS A 87 10.76 -9.98 -13.06
N ILE A 88 11.48 -9.90 -11.93
CA ILE A 88 11.43 -8.74 -11.02
C ILE A 88 11.89 -7.45 -11.74
N GLN A 89 12.81 -7.54 -12.70
CA GLN A 89 13.19 -6.40 -13.55
C GLN A 89 12.02 -5.78 -14.33
N THR A 90 10.95 -6.53 -14.59
CA THR A 90 9.73 -6.02 -15.25
C THR A 90 8.76 -5.30 -14.29
N VAL A 91 9.01 -5.35 -12.97
CA VAL A 91 8.17 -4.67 -11.99
C VAL A 91 8.34 -3.16 -12.14
N ARG A 92 7.20 -2.45 -12.14
CA ARG A 92 7.12 -0.97 -12.23
C ARG A 92 6.40 -0.33 -11.05
N THR A 93 5.90 -1.13 -10.11
CA THR A 93 5.19 -0.61 -8.93
C THR A 93 5.49 -1.46 -7.70
N LEU A 94 5.98 -0.80 -6.65
CA LEU A 94 5.97 -1.30 -5.27
C LEU A 94 4.82 -0.68 -4.48
N CYS A 95 4.36 -1.45 -3.52
CA CYS A 95 3.30 -1.13 -2.58
C CYS A 95 3.84 -1.36 -1.17
N MET A 96 3.83 -0.33 -0.31
CA MET A 96 4.37 -0.42 1.06
C MET A 96 3.34 0.04 2.10
N ASP A 97 3.15 -0.73 3.18
CA ASP A 97 2.18 -0.42 4.24
C ASP A 97 2.59 -1.00 5.59
N GLY A 98 2.30 -0.26 6.65
CA GLY A 98 2.44 -0.67 8.05
C GLY A 98 1.08 -1.03 8.64
N THR A 99 0.97 -2.23 9.23
CA THR A 99 -0.30 -2.73 9.76
C THR A 99 -0.20 -3.14 11.23
N PHE A 100 -1.11 -2.58 12.02
CA PHE A 100 -1.11 -2.64 13.48
C PHE A 100 -1.97 -3.77 14.03
N GLN A 101 -3.15 -4.01 13.43
CA GLN A 101 -4.16 -4.94 13.98
C GLN A 101 -3.74 -6.41 13.94
N ILE A 102 -2.84 -6.78 13.02
CA ILE A 102 -2.36 -8.15 12.85
C ILE A 102 -1.00 -8.42 13.49
N ARG A 103 -0.33 -7.39 14.06
CA ARG A 103 0.93 -7.59 14.78
C ARG A 103 0.69 -8.53 15.96
N PRO A 104 1.60 -9.48 16.25
CA PRO A 104 1.41 -10.40 17.35
C PRO A 104 1.29 -9.63 18.68
N ARG A 105 0.51 -10.16 19.62
CA ARG A 105 0.25 -9.50 20.92
C ARG A 105 1.50 -9.39 21.80
N GLN A 106 2.46 -10.28 21.59
CA GLN A 106 3.72 -10.36 22.32
C GLN A 106 4.84 -10.78 21.35
N PRO A 107 6.10 -10.35 21.59
CA PRO A 107 6.51 -9.38 22.61
C PRO A 107 5.89 -7.97 22.40
N PRO A 108 5.70 -7.18 23.47
CA PRO A 108 4.86 -5.98 23.45
C PRO A 108 5.51 -4.77 22.75
N ASP A 109 6.83 -4.81 22.54
CA ASP A 109 7.66 -3.81 21.86
C ASP A 109 7.53 -3.82 20.33
N ILE A 110 6.88 -4.83 19.76
CA ILE A 110 6.51 -4.86 18.34
C ILE A 110 5.45 -3.78 18.09
N GLU A 111 5.78 -2.70 17.39
CA GLU A 111 4.82 -1.64 17.07
C GLU A 111 3.99 -1.94 15.81
N GLN A 112 4.56 -2.62 14.80
CA GLN A 112 3.86 -2.96 13.56
C GLN A 112 4.44 -4.17 12.83
N LEU A 113 3.63 -4.76 11.92
CA LEU A 113 4.16 -5.49 10.76
C LEU A 113 4.20 -4.52 9.57
N PHE A 114 5.37 -4.29 9.01
CA PHE A 114 5.55 -3.57 7.74
C PHE A 114 5.67 -4.58 6.59
N THR A 115 5.05 -4.29 5.44
CA THR A 115 5.08 -5.18 4.27
C THR A 115 5.44 -4.44 3.00
N ILE A 116 6.19 -5.11 2.13
CA ILE A 116 6.57 -4.63 0.80
C ILE A 116 6.05 -5.63 -0.23
N GLN A 117 5.27 -5.12 -1.18
CA GLN A 117 4.59 -5.91 -2.19
C GLN A 117 4.98 -5.39 -3.58
N ILE A 118 5.27 -6.30 -4.51
CA ILE A 118 5.37 -5.99 -5.95
C ILE A 118 3.96 -6.04 -6.55
N ILE A 119 3.69 -5.19 -7.55
CA ILE A 119 2.56 -5.38 -8.46
C ILE A 119 3.08 -5.98 -9.76
N LEU A 120 2.70 -7.23 -10.05
CA LEU A 120 3.02 -7.92 -11.31
C LEU A 120 1.73 -8.50 -11.89
N ASN A 121 1.50 -8.30 -13.19
CA ASN A 121 0.28 -8.75 -13.89
C ASN A 121 -1.04 -8.36 -13.16
N ASN A 122 -1.05 -7.18 -12.55
CA ASN A 122 -2.15 -6.63 -11.74
C ASN A 122 -2.50 -7.44 -10.48
N VAL A 123 -1.54 -8.21 -9.96
CA VAL A 123 -1.61 -8.93 -8.68
C VAL A 123 -0.58 -8.34 -7.72
N ALA A 124 -0.98 -8.09 -6.47
CA ALA A 124 -0.03 -7.79 -5.41
C ALA A 124 0.50 -9.07 -4.78
N ILE A 125 1.83 -9.14 -4.71
CA ILE A 125 2.59 -10.28 -4.19
C ILE A 125 3.53 -9.73 -3.12
N SER A 126 3.40 -10.22 -1.88
CA SER A 126 4.25 -9.77 -0.78
C SER A 126 5.62 -10.42 -0.86
N ILE A 127 6.67 -9.60 -0.92
CA ILE A 127 8.06 -10.05 -1.07
C ILE A 127 8.89 -9.85 0.20
N VAL A 128 8.53 -8.89 1.05
CA VAL A 128 9.22 -8.64 2.34
C VAL A 128 8.21 -8.36 3.44
N HIS A 129 8.48 -8.92 4.61
CA HIS A 129 7.72 -8.72 5.85
C HIS A 129 8.70 -8.34 6.96
N VAL A 130 8.45 -7.24 7.68
CA VAL A 130 9.32 -6.78 8.77
C VAL A 130 8.51 -6.52 10.03
N LEU A 131 8.81 -7.21 11.12
CA LEU A 131 8.31 -6.82 12.44
C LEU A 131 9.19 -5.68 12.95
N MET A 132 8.61 -4.50 13.18
CA MET A 132 9.35 -3.29 13.57
C MET A 132 8.97 -2.85 14.98
N VAL A 133 9.95 -2.36 15.75
CA VAL A 133 9.74 -1.84 17.11
C VAL A 133 9.32 -0.37 17.17
N ASP A 134 9.36 0.35 16.05
CA ASP A 134 8.86 1.72 15.92
C ASP A 134 8.67 2.13 14.45
N ARG A 135 8.32 3.41 14.25
CA ARG A 135 8.01 4.05 12.96
C ARG A 135 8.87 5.29 12.68
N LEU A 136 10.10 5.33 13.17
CA LEU A 136 10.99 6.47 12.90
C LEU A 136 11.49 6.46 11.45
N THR A 137 11.85 7.65 10.94
CA THR A 137 12.37 7.80 9.57
C THR A 137 13.61 6.92 9.37
N GLU A 138 14.48 6.89 10.36
CA GLU A 138 15.73 6.15 10.40
C GLU A 138 15.48 4.64 10.37
N SER A 139 14.42 4.16 11.01
CA SER A 139 13.99 2.76 11.00
C SER A 139 13.54 2.32 9.62
N TYR A 140 12.71 3.13 8.94
CA TYR A 140 12.36 2.89 7.54
C TYR A 140 13.56 3.02 6.60
N CYS A 141 14.53 3.91 6.88
CA CYS A 141 15.77 3.98 6.10
C CYS A 141 16.50 2.63 6.13
N ARG A 142 16.64 1.99 7.30
CA ARG A 142 17.31 0.68 7.40
C ARG A 142 16.56 -0.43 6.64
N VAL A 143 15.23 -0.43 6.68
CA VAL A 143 14.39 -1.35 5.88
C VAL A 143 14.60 -1.14 4.38
N LEU A 144 14.61 0.12 3.91
CA LEU A 144 14.80 0.43 2.50
C LEU A 144 16.23 0.16 2.02
N GLN A 145 17.23 0.36 2.90
CA GLN A 145 18.62 -0.05 2.64
C GLN A 145 18.73 -1.57 2.48
N TYR A 146 18.01 -2.34 3.30
CA TYR A 146 17.93 -3.80 3.14
C TYR A 146 17.35 -4.18 1.77
N VAL A 147 16.28 -3.51 1.33
CA VAL A 147 15.70 -3.73 0.00
C VAL A 147 16.64 -3.35 -1.14
N ARG A 148 17.42 -2.28 -0.98
CA ARG A 148 18.32 -1.75 -2.01
C ARG A 148 19.64 -2.50 -2.14
N HIS A 149 20.19 -2.98 -1.03
CA HIS A 149 21.57 -3.48 -0.96
C HIS A 149 21.65 -4.95 -0.51
N ASP A 150 20.78 -5.37 0.40
CA ASP A 150 20.90 -6.69 1.05
C ASP A 150 20.11 -7.77 0.26
N LEU A 151 18.99 -7.39 -0.39
CA LEU A 151 18.18 -8.32 -1.19
C LEU A 151 18.70 -8.64 -2.59
N ASN A 152 19.58 -7.81 -3.18
CA ASN A 152 20.10 -7.97 -4.54
C ASN A 152 19.03 -8.19 -5.64
N LEU A 153 17.91 -7.46 -5.57
CA LEU A 153 16.88 -7.51 -6.61
C LEU A 153 17.20 -6.59 -7.79
N ASN A 154 16.93 -7.04 -9.02
CA ASN A 154 17.09 -6.29 -10.26
C ASN A 154 15.98 -5.23 -10.46
N LEU A 155 15.66 -4.45 -9.43
CA LEU A 155 14.65 -3.38 -9.51
C LEU A 155 15.19 -2.16 -10.24
N GLU A 156 14.49 -1.73 -11.29
CA GLU A 156 14.81 -0.55 -12.08
C GLU A 156 14.27 0.71 -11.40
N PHE A 157 14.96 1.17 -10.36
CA PHE A 157 14.48 2.23 -9.45
C PHE A 157 14.06 3.54 -10.16
N GLU A 158 14.75 3.95 -11.23
CA GLU A 158 14.39 5.15 -12.02
C GLU A 158 13.01 5.06 -12.67
N ASN A 159 12.58 3.85 -13.03
CA ASN A 159 11.27 3.56 -13.64
C ASN A 159 10.29 2.92 -12.64
N LEU A 160 10.57 3.02 -11.33
CA LEU A 160 9.80 2.40 -10.26
C LEU A 160 8.87 3.42 -9.59
N GLN A 161 7.57 3.15 -9.63
CA GLN A 161 6.61 3.80 -8.75
C GLN A 161 6.61 3.13 -7.37
N ILE A 162 6.61 3.91 -6.29
CA ILE A 162 6.26 3.42 -4.96
C ILE A 162 4.94 4.06 -4.54
N ILE A 163 3.99 3.23 -4.11
CA ILE A 163 2.70 3.65 -3.55
C ILE A 163 2.75 3.46 -2.04
N THR A 164 2.60 4.55 -1.31
CA THR A 164 2.45 4.56 0.15
C THR A 164 1.18 5.28 0.59
N ASP A 165 0.89 5.26 1.88
CA ASP A 165 0.03 6.26 2.50
C ASP A 165 0.76 7.62 2.64
N PHE A 166 0.27 8.49 3.52
CA PHE A 166 0.89 9.79 3.79
C PHE A 166 1.72 9.80 5.10
N GLU A 167 2.23 8.65 5.57
CA GLU A 167 3.11 8.61 6.75
C GLU A 167 4.44 9.31 6.46
N GLN A 168 4.66 10.44 7.14
CA GLN A 168 5.81 11.32 6.90
C GLN A 168 7.16 10.62 7.08
N ALA A 169 7.28 9.71 8.05
CA ALA A 169 8.51 8.98 8.33
C ALA A 169 8.93 8.07 7.17
N LEU A 170 7.99 7.25 6.67
CA LEU A 170 8.22 6.40 5.50
C LEU A 170 8.54 7.22 4.25
N ARG A 171 7.78 8.31 4.00
CA ARG A 171 8.03 9.19 2.84
C ARG A 171 9.39 9.88 2.90
N ASN A 172 9.81 10.34 4.08
CA ASN A 172 11.14 10.89 4.29
C ASN A 172 12.24 9.83 4.05
N ALA A 173 12.01 8.59 4.46
CA ALA A 173 12.97 7.50 4.27
C ALA A 173 13.13 7.12 2.79
N ILE A 174 12.02 7.02 2.03
CA ILE A 174 12.06 6.80 0.59
C ILE A 174 12.86 7.90 -0.11
N ASN A 175 12.58 9.17 0.20
CA ASN A 175 13.31 10.30 -0.41
C ASN A 175 14.81 10.35 -0.03
N ARG A 176 15.23 9.69 1.07
CA ARG A 176 16.63 9.61 1.51
C ARG A 176 17.38 8.44 0.88
N VAL A 177 16.74 7.29 0.74
CA VAL A 177 17.39 6.02 0.33
C VAL A 177 17.17 5.69 -1.16
N LEU A 178 16.04 6.13 -1.71
CA LEU A 178 15.58 5.87 -3.08
C LEU A 178 15.13 7.19 -3.76
N PRO A 179 15.98 8.23 -3.83
CA PRO A 179 15.59 9.54 -4.39
C PRO A 179 15.13 9.51 -5.86
N GLU A 180 15.51 8.48 -6.61
CA GLU A 180 15.15 8.28 -8.01
C GLU A 180 13.73 7.74 -8.24
N VAL A 181 13.08 7.14 -7.24
CA VAL A 181 11.78 6.49 -7.41
C VAL A 181 10.63 7.48 -7.40
N ASN A 182 9.56 7.19 -8.15
CA ASN A 182 8.34 7.99 -8.09
C ASN A 182 7.52 7.64 -6.84
N ASN A 183 7.78 8.35 -5.74
CA ASN A 183 7.07 8.24 -4.46
C ASN A 183 5.68 8.91 -4.48
N SER A 184 4.70 8.16 -4.97
CA SER A 184 3.30 8.58 -5.09
C SER A 184 2.47 8.27 -3.83
N GLY A 185 1.73 9.27 -3.34
CA GLY A 185 0.75 9.05 -2.28
C GLY A 185 -0.54 8.42 -2.82
N CYS A 186 -1.11 7.45 -2.10
CA CYS A 186 -2.37 6.80 -2.46
C CYS A 186 -3.54 7.81 -2.59
N TRP A 187 -4.16 7.88 -3.78
CA TRP A 187 -5.28 8.78 -4.07
C TRP A 187 -6.50 8.56 -3.16
N PHE A 188 -6.74 7.32 -2.70
CA PHE A 188 -7.79 7.03 -1.73
C PHE A 188 -7.51 7.64 -0.34
N HIS A 189 -6.25 7.60 0.13
CA HIS A 189 -5.84 8.24 1.37
C HIS A 189 -5.84 9.78 1.27
N PHE A 190 -5.55 10.33 0.09
CA PHE A 190 -5.73 11.75 -0.22
C PHE A 190 -7.21 12.16 -0.06
N ILE A 191 -8.14 11.45 -0.70
CA ILE A 191 -9.58 11.69 -0.54
C ILE A 191 -10.04 11.54 0.92
N GLN A 192 -9.63 10.47 1.61
CA GLN A 192 -9.98 10.28 3.02
C GLN A 192 -9.50 11.43 3.91
N SER A 193 -8.40 12.11 3.56
CA SER A 193 -7.91 13.27 4.29
C SER A 193 -8.83 14.48 4.11
N ILE A 194 -9.27 14.74 2.88
CA ILE A 194 -10.26 15.79 2.57
C ILE A 194 -11.62 15.47 3.21
N VAL A 195 -12.08 14.22 3.16
CA VAL A 195 -13.32 13.78 3.82
C VAL A 195 -13.26 13.92 5.35
N ARG A 196 -12.10 13.63 5.97
CA ARG A 196 -11.87 13.88 7.39
C ARG A 196 -11.94 15.38 7.70
N PHE A 197 -11.38 16.24 6.86
CA PHE A 197 -11.49 17.69 7.02
C PHE A 197 -12.95 18.17 6.94
N ILE A 198 -13.71 17.74 5.92
CA ILE A 198 -15.14 18.05 5.75
C ILE A 198 -15.94 17.68 7.00
N ARG A 199 -15.73 16.48 7.55
CA ARG A 199 -16.39 16.01 8.78
C ARG A 199 -16.00 16.83 10.02
N SER A 200 -14.72 17.13 10.21
CA SER A 200 -14.24 17.89 11.37
C SER A 200 -14.63 19.37 11.35
N ASN A 201 -14.83 19.96 10.17
CA ASN A 201 -15.18 21.38 10.00
C ASN A 201 -16.65 21.60 9.67
N GLN A 202 -17.54 20.64 9.99
CA GLN A 202 -19.00 20.74 9.86
C GLN A 202 -19.53 20.96 8.41
N LEU A 203 -18.68 20.83 7.39
CA LEU A 203 -19.04 21.01 5.98
C LEU A 203 -19.90 19.88 5.40
N VAL A 204 -20.27 18.86 6.21
CA VAL A 204 -21.08 17.71 5.78
C VAL A 204 -22.43 18.17 5.23
N GLN A 205 -23.16 19.03 5.95
CA GLN A 205 -24.48 19.52 5.51
C GLN A 205 -24.37 20.29 4.19
N LEU A 206 -23.45 21.25 4.10
CA LEU A 206 -23.18 21.99 2.86
C LEU A 206 -22.87 21.05 1.68
N SER A 207 -22.07 20.01 1.90
CA SER A 207 -21.69 19.04 0.87
C SER A 207 -22.78 18.04 0.46
N THR A 208 -23.92 18.01 1.16
CA THR A 208 -25.09 17.20 0.82
C THR A 208 -26.28 18.04 0.34
N SER A 209 -26.45 19.29 0.82
CA SER A 209 -27.55 20.18 0.41
C SER A 209 -27.22 21.09 -0.78
N ASN A 210 -25.95 21.47 -0.98
CA ASN A 210 -25.54 22.40 -2.05
C ASN A 210 -24.76 21.67 -3.16
N GLU A 211 -25.31 21.64 -4.38
CA GLU A 211 -24.70 20.94 -5.52
C GLU A 211 -23.35 21.56 -5.92
N ASN A 212 -23.27 22.88 -5.95
CA ASN A 212 -22.06 23.62 -6.32
C ASN A 212 -20.92 23.39 -5.32
N ALA A 213 -21.24 23.38 -4.01
CA ALA A 213 -20.27 23.02 -2.98
C ALA A 213 -19.79 21.57 -3.15
N ARG A 214 -20.69 20.60 -3.34
CA ARG A 214 -20.28 19.19 -3.59
C ARG A 214 -19.44 19.06 -4.87
N ARG A 215 -19.76 19.82 -5.92
CA ARG A 215 -19.01 19.88 -7.18
C ARG A 215 -17.58 20.40 -6.96
N ILE A 216 -17.41 21.50 -6.23
CA ILE A 216 -16.09 22.05 -5.85
C ILE A 216 -15.28 21.03 -5.05
N LEU A 217 -15.87 20.42 -4.01
CA LEU A 217 -15.19 19.42 -3.18
C LEU A 217 -14.72 18.21 -4.00
N ARG A 218 -15.51 17.78 -4.98
CA ARG A 218 -15.11 16.73 -5.94
C ARG A 218 -13.98 17.16 -6.88
N MET A 219 -13.98 18.41 -7.34
CA MET A 219 -12.91 18.93 -8.18
C MET A 219 -11.59 19.00 -7.39
N LEU A 220 -11.60 19.45 -6.12
CA LEU A 220 -10.43 19.39 -5.23
C LEU A 220 -9.87 17.96 -5.10
N MET A 221 -10.74 16.97 -4.89
CA MET A 221 -10.37 15.55 -4.85
C MET A 221 -9.84 14.99 -6.19
N SER A 222 -10.11 15.69 -7.29
CA SER A 222 -9.72 15.28 -8.65
C SER A 222 -8.49 16.02 -9.18
N LEU A 223 -8.00 17.06 -8.48
CA LEU A 223 -6.75 17.74 -8.80
C LEU A 223 -5.57 16.78 -8.90
N ALA A 224 -5.56 15.72 -8.09
CA ALA A 224 -4.55 14.66 -8.17
C ALA A 224 -4.42 13.99 -9.55
N HIS A 225 -5.43 14.09 -10.44
CA HIS A 225 -5.35 13.57 -11.81
C HIS A 225 -4.70 14.55 -12.81
N LEU A 226 -4.37 15.77 -12.39
CA LEU A 226 -3.61 16.73 -13.17
C LEU A 226 -2.08 16.57 -12.96
N PRO A 227 -1.27 16.97 -13.95
CA PRO A 227 0.18 17.03 -13.86
C PRO A 227 0.66 17.85 -12.66
N ALA A 228 1.74 17.39 -12.02
CA ALA A 228 2.35 18.13 -10.93
C ALA A 228 3.01 19.44 -11.40
N GLU A 229 3.76 19.34 -12.50
CA GLU A 229 4.38 20.44 -13.23
C GLU A 229 3.53 20.80 -14.45
N GLU A 230 3.72 21.98 -15.04
CA GLU A 230 2.93 22.43 -16.19
C GLU A 230 3.32 21.72 -17.50
N ILE A 231 2.31 21.21 -18.22
CA ILE A 231 2.44 20.67 -19.57
C ILE A 231 1.48 21.37 -20.53
N LEU A 232 1.84 21.42 -21.81
CA LEU A 232 1.05 22.06 -22.86
C LEU A 232 0.39 21.02 -23.78
N HIS A 233 -0.91 21.15 -24.01
CA HIS A 233 -1.64 20.45 -25.07
C HIS A 233 -2.42 21.48 -25.89
N HIS A 234 -2.22 21.53 -27.21
CA HIS A 234 -2.87 22.48 -28.12
C HIS A 234 -2.77 23.96 -27.70
N GLY A 235 -1.66 24.34 -27.06
CA GLY A 235 -1.44 25.70 -26.53
C GLY A 235 -2.14 26.00 -25.20
N VAL A 236 -2.92 25.07 -24.65
CA VAL A 236 -3.52 25.16 -23.32
C VAL A 236 -2.60 24.48 -22.29
N ALA A 237 -2.41 25.14 -21.16
CA ALA A 237 -1.57 24.65 -20.07
C ALA A 237 -2.38 23.82 -19.06
N PHE A 238 -1.76 22.74 -18.53
CA PHE A 238 -2.36 21.84 -17.56
C PHE A 238 -1.39 21.59 -16.39
N SER A 239 -1.83 21.91 -15.17
CA SER A 239 -1.13 21.61 -13.93
C SER A 239 -2.10 21.58 -12.75
N ILE A 240 -1.71 20.95 -11.64
CA ILE A 240 -2.43 21.04 -10.36
C ILE A 240 -2.65 22.49 -9.93
N GLN A 241 -1.66 23.37 -10.16
CA GLN A 241 -1.75 24.78 -9.78
C GLN A 241 -2.74 25.58 -10.66
N LEU A 242 -2.91 25.21 -11.93
CA LEU A 242 -3.96 25.75 -12.78
C LEU A 242 -5.33 25.19 -12.37
N GLY A 243 -5.42 23.89 -12.08
CA GLY A 243 -6.65 23.27 -11.59
C GLY A 243 -7.14 23.86 -10.28
N PHE A 244 -6.24 24.13 -9.33
CA PHE A 244 -6.61 24.77 -8.07
C PHE A 244 -7.13 26.21 -8.27
N ARG A 245 -6.50 26.98 -9.17
CA ARG A 245 -7.01 28.31 -9.58
C ARG A 245 -8.42 28.22 -10.16
N VAL A 246 -8.67 27.31 -11.09
CA VAL A 246 -10.03 27.08 -11.64
C VAL A 246 -11.05 26.75 -10.54
N VAL A 247 -10.65 26.01 -9.50
CA VAL A 247 -11.51 25.74 -8.34
C VAL A 247 -11.73 27.00 -7.49
N GLN A 248 -10.71 27.83 -7.26
CA GLN A 248 -10.86 29.13 -6.59
C GLN A 248 -11.83 30.05 -7.34
N ASP A 249 -11.67 30.18 -8.66
CA ASP A 249 -12.57 30.98 -9.51
C ASP A 249 -14.01 30.47 -9.41
N MET A 250 -14.22 29.14 -9.36
CA MET A 250 -15.55 28.56 -9.20
C MET A 250 -16.14 28.73 -7.80
N VAL A 251 -15.34 28.89 -6.74
CA VAL A 251 -15.84 29.26 -5.41
C VAL A 251 -16.45 30.66 -5.45
N THR A 252 -15.81 31.60 -6.17
CA THR A 252 -16.32 32.97 -6.36
C THR A 252 -17.48 33.04 -7.36
N GLU A 253 -17.45 32.28 -8.46
CA GLU A 253 -18.55 32.17 -9.43
C GLU A 253 -19.87 31.69 -8.78
N TYR A 254 -19.78 30.91 -7.70
CA TYR A 254 -20.95 30.38 -6.98
C TYR A 254 -21.21 31.07 -5.63
N HIS A 255 -20.49 32.13 -5.30
CA HIS A 255 -20.62 32.89 -4.04
C HIS A 255 -20.49 32.01 -2.78
N LEU A 256 -19.48 31.13 -2.75
CA LEU A 256 -19.20 30.19 -1.65
C LEU A 256 -17.90 30.50 -0.90
N GLU A 257 -17.35 31.71 -1.04
CA GLU A 257 -16.07 32.11 -0.44
C GLU A 257 -16.05 31.97 1.08
N VAL A 258 -17.18 32.24 1.74
CA VAL A 258 -17.30 32.21 3.20
C VAL A 258 -17.40 30.76 3.68
N GLU A 259 -18.31 29.99 3.09
CA GLU A 259 -18.62 28.62 3.49
C GLU A 259 -17.50 27.63 3.17
N LEU A 260 -16.74 27.87 2.09
CA LEU A 260 -15.61 27.04 1.69
C LEU A 260 -14.24 27.62 2.10
N HIS A 261 -14.18 28.77 2.77
CA HIS A 261 -12.93 29.41 3.19
C HIS A 261 -11.96 28.43 3.87
N ALA A 262 -12.47 27.71 4.87
CA ALA A 262 -11.67 26.80 5.71
C ALA A 262 -11.04 25.67 4.89
N ILE A 263 -11.78 25.06 3.95
CA ILE A 263 -11.25 23.96 3.13
C ILE A 263 -10.33 24.46 2.02
N MET A 264 -10.58 25.64 1.45
CA MET A 264 -9.66 26.25 0.48
C MET A 264 -8.34 26.66 1.12
N GLN A 265 -8.37 27.24 2.32
CA GLN A 265 -7.16 27.58 3.09
C GLN A 265 -6.39 26.33 3.52
N TYR A 266 -7.08 25.27 3.97
CA TYR A 266 -6.47 23.98 4.25
C TYR A 266 -5.81 23.37 3.00
N PHE A 267 -6.49 23.41 1.86
CA PHE A 267 -5.97 22.82 0.63
C PHE A 267 -4.72 23.56 0.12
N GLN A 268 -4.72 24.89 0.14
CA GLN A 268 -3.52 25.68 -0.17
C GLN A 268 -2.38 25.34 0.80
N ARG A 269 -2.55 25.59 2.10
CA ARG A 269 -1.46 25.47 3.09
C ARG A 269 -0.92 24.04 3.22
N TYR A 270 -1.79 23.03 3.18
CA TYR A 270 -1.38 21.64 3.39
C TYR A 270 -1.06 20.94 2.08
N TRP A 271 -1.97 20.90 1.11
CA TRP A 271 -1.78 20.11 -0.12
C TRP A 271 -0.86 20.80 -1.12
N ILE A 272 -1.04 22.10 -1.37
CA ILE A 272 -0.19 22.85 -2.31
C ILE A 272 1.16 23.19 -1.68
N ASP A 273 1.18 23.86 -0.52
CA ASP A 273 2.43 24.42 0.02
C ASP A 273 3.30 23.39 0.77
N THR A 274 2.68 22.49 1.56
CA THR A 274 3.41 21.57 2.46
C THR A 274 3.67 20.20 1.82
N VAL A 275 2.64 19.58 1.25
CA VAL A 275 2.77 18.28 0.56
C VAL A 275 3.39 18.49 -0.82
N THR A 276 3.02 19.54 -1.54
CA THR A 276 3.39 19.86 -2.93
C THR A 276 2.77 18.94 -3.98
N SER A 277 2.41 19.51 -5.14
CA SER A 277 1.75 18.86 -6.27
C SER A 277 2.37 17.51 -6.65
N ARG A 278 3.71 17.44 -6.68
CA ARG A 278 4.46 16.23 -7.04
C ARG A 278 4.21 15.05 -6.10
N ARG A 279 3.87 15.29 -4.83
CA ARG A 279 3.71 14.22 -3.82
C ARG A 279 2.30 13.63 -3.71
N PHE A 280 1.30 14.23 -4.37
CA PHE A 280 -0.07 13.72 -4.41
C PHE A 280 -0.66 13.63 -5.83
N SER A 281 0.03 14.15 -6.86
CA SER A 281 -0.31 13.84 -8.25
C SER A 281 -0.20 12.33 -8.50
N VAL A 282 -1.20 11.82 -9.22
CA VAL A 282 -1.29 10.46 -9.76
C VAL A 282 -1.54 10.51 -11.27
N PHE A 283 -1.18 11.62 -11.91
CA PHE A 283 -1.20 11.81 -13.36
C PHE A 283 -0.29 10.80 -14.07
N GLY A 284 -0.75 10.23 -15.19
CA GLY A 284 -0.04 9.18 -15.93
C GLY A 284 0.04 7.80 -15.24
N LEU A 285 -0.21 7.71 -13.92
CA LEU A 285 0.03 6.47 -13.16
C LEU A 285 -1.06 5.41 -13.41
N GLN A 286 -0.63 4.20 -13.75
CA GLN A 286 -1.51 3.03 -13.90
C GLN A 286 -2.16 2.67 -12.56
N HIS A 287 -1.36 2.60 -11.50
CA HIS A 287 -1.80 2.27 -10.15
C HIS A 287 -1.85 3.55 -9.30
N ARG A 288 -3.04 3.91 -8.81
CA ARG A 288 -3.30 5.20 -8.13
C ARG A 288 -3.86 5.05 -6.71
N THR A 289 -4.36 3.87 -6.38
CA THR A 289 -4.95 3.56 -5.07
C THR A 289 -4.31 2.33 -4.46
N ASN A 290 -4.32 2.26 -3.13
CA ASN A 290 -3.74 1.17 -2.38
C ASN A 290 -4.66 -0.06 -2.27
N ASN A 291 -5.59 -0.24 -3.20
CA ASN A 291 -6.66 -1.26 -3.12
C ASN A 291 -6.09 -2.68 -2.95
N TYR A 292 -4.94 -2.95 -3.57
CA TYR A 292 -4.28 -4.25 -3.48
C TYR A 292 -3.74 -4.52 -2.07
N ILE A 293 -3.07 -3.56 -1.45
CA ILE A 293 -2.64 -3.67 -0.05
C ILE A 293 -3.86 -3.78 0.87
N GLU A 294 -4.91 -2.98 0.65
CA GLU A 294 -6.12 -3.05 1.48
C GLU A 294 -6.77 -4.44 1.43
N SER A 295 -6.92 -5.01 0.23
CA SER A 295 -7.41 -6.38 0.03
C SER A 295 -6.49 -7.43 0.69
N TYR A 296 -5.18 -7.23 0.58
CA TYR A 296 -4.18 -8.07 1.25
C TYR A 296 -4.29 -7.96 2.77
N ARG A 297 -4.38 -6.75 3.34
CA ARG A 297 -4.53 -6.49 4.78
C ARG A 297 -5.82 -7.09 5.34
N SER A 298 -6.95 -6.96 4.64
CA SER A 298 -8.19 -7.65 5.00
C SER A 298 -8.04 -9.17 4.96
N SER A 299 -7.29 -9.71 4.00
CA SER A 299 -7.01 -11.15 3.91
C SER A 299 -6.09 -11.63 5.02
N LEU A 300 -5.06 -10.85 5.38
CA LEU A 300 -4.21 -11.10 6.54
C LEU A 300 -5.02 -11.11 7.83
N LEU A 301 -5.87 -10.10 8.05
CA LEU A 301 -6.71 -9.97 9.24
C LEU A 301 -7.67 -11.16 9.40
N ARG A 302 -8.25 -11.65 8.30
CA ARG A 302 -9.11 -12.84 8.29
C ARG A 302 -8.34 -14.14 8.55
N LEU A 303 -7.12 -14.27 8.03
CA LEU A 303 -6.29 -15.47 8.24
C LEU A 303 -5.70 -15.52 9.66
N MET A 304 -5.18 -14.40 10.14
CA MET A 304 -4.40 -14.29 11.38
C MET A 304 -5.25 -13.96 12.61
N GLY A 305 -6.42 -13.33 12.41
CA GLY A 305 -7.16 -12.66 13.46
C GLY A 305 -6.51 -11.34 13.91
N GLN A 306 -7.14 -10.67 14.87
CA GLN A 306 -6.53 -9.52 15.56
C GLN A 306 -5.56 -10.01 16.63
N HIS A 307 -4.36 -9.44 16.64
CA HIS A 307 -3.30 -9.69 17.64
C HIS A 307 -3.08 -11.17 17.99
N PRO A 308 -2.73 -12.03 17.00
CA PRO A 308 -2.37 -13.44 17.23
C PRO A 308 -1.23 -13.64 18.24
N SER A 309 -1.07 -14.86 18.74
CA SER A 309 0.16 -15.24 19.45
C SER A 309 1.34 -15.32 18.50
N LEU A 310 2.57 -15.05 18.98
CA LEU A 310 3.78 -14.93 18.14
C LEU A 310 3.98 -16.11 17.17
N TYR A 311 3.83 -17.33 17.64
CA TYR A 311 4.06 -18.52 16.82
C TYR A 311 2.92 -18.80 15.84
N GLN A 312 1.66 -18.52 16.22
CA GLN A 312 0.53 -18.58 15.26
C GLN A 312 0.66 -17.51 14.18
N PHE A 313 1.09 -16.30 14.56
CA PHE A 313 1.43 -15.24 13.62
C PHE A 313 2.51 -15.72 12.64
N TYR A 314 3.58 -16.34 13.14
CA TYR A 314 4.68 -16.81 12.30
C TYR A 314 4.30 -17.94 11.35
N ASP A 315 3.53 -18.93 11.82
CA ASP A 315 3.03 -20.03 10.98
C ASP A 315 2.10 -19.51 9.87
N HIS A 316 1.26 -18.51 10.16
CA HIS A 316 0.50 -17.81 9.13
C HIS A 316 1.40 -17.01 8.19
N LEU A 317 2.43 -16.32 8.70
CA LEU A 317 3.38 -15.54 7.88
C LEU A 317 4.10 -16.41 6.84
N ARG A 318 4.53 -17.61 7.23
CA ARG A 318 5.08 -18.62 6.30
C ARG A 318 4.06 -19.14 5.29
N THR A 319 2.81 -19.31 5.71
CA THR A 319 1.70 -19.65 4.79
C THR A 319 1.43 -18.53 3.77
N ILE A 320 1.70 -17.27 4.13
CA ILE A 320 1.58 -16.10 3.24
C ILE A 320 2.77 -16.01 2.27
N GLU A 321 3.99 -16.32 2.72
CA GLU A 321 5.16 -16.51 1.85
C GLU A 321 4.86 -17.56 0.78
N GLU A 322 4.41 -18.75 1.20
CA GLU A 322 4.16 -19.89 0.31
C GLU A 322 3.14 -19.54 -0.78
N ARG A 323 2.07 -18.84 -0.40
CA ARG A 323 1.07 -18.29 -1.34
C ARG A 323 1.67 -17.24 -2.27
N SER A 324 2.50 -16.33 -1.75
CA SER A 324 3.13 -15.27 -2.54
C SER A 324 4.13 -15.84 -3.56
N ARG A 325 4.89 -16.87 -3.17
CA ARG A 325 5.80 -17.64 -4.03
C ARG A 325 5.05 -18.39 -5.14
N ASN A 326 3.95 -19.04 -4.80
CA ASN A 326 3.08 -19.70 -5.79
C ASN A 326 2.39 -18.69 -6.72
N ASP A 327 1.92 -17.55 -6.19
CA ASP A 327 1.31 -16.47 -6.98
C ASP A 327 2.32 -15.84 -7.95
N LEU A 328 3.59 -15.66 -7.53
CA LEU A 328 4.66 -15.17 -8.41
C LEU A 328 5.00 -16.17 -9.52
N ARG A 329 5.18 -17.46 -9.19
CA ARG A 329 5.40 -18.51 -10.20
C ARG A 329 4.28 -18.54 -11.25
N ARG A 330 3.02 -18.42 -10.82
CA ARG A 330 1.86 -18.37 -11.72
C ARG A 330 1.85 -17.10 -12.57
N ALA A 331 2.07 -15.92 -11.96
CA ALA A 331 2.12 -14.64 -12.66
C ALA A 331 3.19 -14.64 -13.76
N VAL A 332 4.40 -15.11 -13.43
CA VAL A 332 5.55 -15.23 -14.35
C VAL A 332 5.23 -16.14 -15.53
N ASN A 333 4.60 -17.28 -15.29
CA ASN A 333 4.19 -18.23 -16.33
C ASN A 333 2.96 -17.77 -17.15
N GLY A 334 2.50 -16.52 -17.02
CA GLY A 334 1.31 -16.00 -17.68
C GLY A 334 0.00 -16.67 -17.22
N GLN A 335 0.04 -17.46 -16.14
CA GLN A 335 -1.13 -18.15 -15.61
C GLN A 335 -1.98 -17.19 -14.79
N GLN A 336 -3.29 -17.27 -14.95
CA GLN A 336 -4.23 -16.50 -14.14
C GLN A 336 -4.06 -16.89 -12.66
N VAL A 337 -3.62 -15.93 -11.84
CA VAL A 337 -3.31 -16.14 -10.41
C VAL A 337 -4.58 -16.17 -9.55
N ARG A 338 -5.47 -15.20 -9.77
CA ARG A 338 -6.76 -15.02 -9.09
C ARG A 338 -7.82 -14.72 -10.16
N GLN A 339 -9.12 -14.92 -9.89
CA GLN A 339 -10.12 -14.39 -10.82
C GLN A 339 -9.96 -12.87 -10.93
N ALA A 340 -10.33 -12.32 -12.08
CA ALA A 340 -10.15 -10.90 -12.36
C ALA A 340 -11.22 -10.05 -11.68
N THR A 341 -11.28 -10.08 -10.35
CA THR A 341 -12.06 -9.17 -9.49
C THR A 341 -11.44 -7.78 -9.46
N TYR A 342 -11.23 -7.19 -10.65
CA TYR A 342 -11.27 -5.74 -10.76
C TYR A 342 -12.63 -5.30 -10.26
N SER A 343 -12.68 -4.44 -9.24
CA SER A 343 -13.94 -3.74 -8.99
C SER A 343 -14.26 -2.95 -10.26
N ALA A 344 -15.46 -3.12 -10.80
CA ALA A 344 -15.88 -2.44 -12.04
C ALA A 344 -15.65 -0.92 -11.94
N ASN A 345 -15.74 -0.39 -10.72
CA ASN A 345 -15.37 0.98 -10.36
C ASN A 345 -13.90 1.32 -10.69
N SER A 346 -12.90 0.50 -10.34
CA SER A 346 -11.49 0.79 -10.65
C SER A 346 -11.22 0.89 -12.16
N THR A 347 -11.81 -0.03 -12.94
CA THR A 347 -11.75 -0.01 -14.41
C THR A 347 -12.48 1.20 -14.98
N ARG A 348 -13.69 1.51 -14.49
CA ARG A 348 -14.47 2.68 -14.89
C ARG A 348 -13.70 3.98 -14.63
N CYS A 349 -13.19 4.16 -13.41
CA CYS A 349 -12.40 5.33 -13.02
C CYS A 349 -11.16 5.52 -13.92
N SER A 350 -10.45 4.43 -14.23
CA SER A 350 -9.30 4.47 -15.13
C SER A 350 -9.69 4.82 -16.57
N THR A 351 -10.85 4.32 -17.03
CA THR A 351 -11.39 4.63 -18.37
C THR A 351 -11.84 6.09 -18.47
N THR A 352 -12.53 6.62 -17.46
CA THR A 352 -12.92 8.04 -17.39
C THR A 352 -11.70 8.96 -17.47
N ILE A 353 -10.65 8.70 -16.68
CA ILE A 353 -9.41 9.51 -16.70
C ILE A 353 -8.74 9.45 -18.07
N LYS A 354 -8.58 8.26 -18.66
CA LYS A 354 -7.98 8.09 -19.99
C LYS A 354 -8.78 8.80 -21.08
N ASN A 355 -10.11 8.72 -21.04
CA ASN A 355 -10.96 9.40 -22.01
C ASN A 355 -10.92 10.93 -21.85
N ALA A 356 -10.87 11.44 -20.62
CA ALA A 356 -10.73 12.87 -20.36
C ALA A 356 -9.37 13.40 -20.86
N TRP A 357 -8.27 12.67 -20.62
CA TRP A 357 -6.96 13.02 -21.19
C TRP A 357 -6.93 12.95 -22.71
N ARG A 358 -7.56 11.95 -23.32
CA ARG A 358 -7.70 11.88 -24.78
C ARG A 358 -8.45 13.09 -25.37
N LEU A 359 -9.41 13.67 -24.63
CA LEU A 359 -10.10 14.88 -25.08
C LEU A 359 -9.22 16.13 -24.94
N VAL A 360 -8.35 16.20 -23.93
CA VAL A 360 -7.29 17.22 -23.83
C VAL A 360 -6.27 17.08 -24.97
N GLU A 361 -5.82 15.86 -25.27
CA GLU A 361 -4.91 15.55 -26.39
C GLU A 361 -5.50 15.86 -27.78
N LEU A 362 -6.82 15.99 -27.88
CA LEU A 362 -7.54 16.41 -29.09
C LEU A 362 -7.87 17.91 -29.13
N GLY A 363 -7.52 18.67 -28.08
CA GLY A 363 -7.81 20.09 -27.97
C GLY A 363 -9.28 20.41 -27.62
N ASN A 364 -10.05 19.41 -27.19
CA ASN A 364 -11.48 19.54 -26.92
C ASN A 364 -11.82 19.93 -25.47
N TYR A 365 -10.88 19.78 -24.53
CA TYR A 365 -11.04 20.08 -23.11
C TYR A 365 -9.96 21.03 -22.61
N ASP A 366 -10.37 22.06 -21.89
CA ASP A 366 -9.52 22.85 -20.99
C ASP A 366 -9.39 22.20 -19.59
N VAL A 367 -8.73 22.89 -18.66
CA VAL A 367 -8.55 22.44 -17.27
C VAL A 367 -9.89 22.31 -16.52
N ARG A 368 -10.85 23.20 -16.77
CA ARG A 368 -12.18 23.23 -16.11
C ARG A 368 -13.06 22.08 -16.61
N GLU A 369 -13.05 21.80 -17.90
CA GLU A 369 -13.79 20.72 -18.56
C GLU A 369 -13.23 19.35 -18.19
N PHE A 370 -11.90 19.21 -18.20
CA PHE A 370 -11.22 18.04 -17.66
C PHE A 370 -11.67 17.77 -16.21
N LEU A 371 -11.55 18.76 -15.32
CA LEU A 371 -11.90 18.60 -13.91
C LEU A 371 -13.38 18.31 -13.69
N ARG A 372 -14.29 18.95 -14.45
CA ARG A 372 -15.73 18.64 -14.41
C ARG A 372 -15.99 17.18 -14.76
N ASN A 373 -15.35 16.65 -15.81
CA ASN A 373 -15.47 15.25 -16.22
C ASN A 373 -14.96 14.27 -15.13
N VAL A 374 -13.73 14.47 -14.63
CA VAL A 374 -13.15 13.57 -13.62
C VAL A 374 -13.76 13.74 -12.21
N SER A 375 -14.49 14.83 -11.94
CA SER A 375 -15.09 15.09 -10.62
C SER A 375 -16.06 14.00 -10.13
N TYR A 376 -16.65 13.20 -11.02
CA TYR A 376 -17.58 12.13 -10.62
C TYR A 376 -16.88 10.86 -10.10
N ILE A 377 -15.56 10.74 -10.27
CA ILE A 377 -14.77 9.58 -9.83
C ILE A 377 -14.76 9.44 -8.29
N PRO A 378 -14.52 10.49 -7.47
CA PRO A 378 -14.63 10.41 -6.01
C PRO A 378 -16.07 10.28 -5.47
N GLU A 379 -17.13 10.48 -6.27
CA GLU A 379 -18.52 10.57 -5.80
C GLU A 379 -18.97 9.33 -4.99
N GLN A 380 -18.56 8.11 -5.38
CA GLN A 380 -18.89 6.90 -4.60
C GLN A 380 -18.24 6.91 -3.21
N ILE A 381 -17.02 7.43 -3.09
CA ILE A 381 -16.31 7.52 -1.80
C ILE A 381 -16.98 8.58 -0.91
N ILE A 382 -17.43 9.69 -1.52
CA ILE A 382 -18.20 10.74 -0.83
C ILE A 382 -19.54 10.18 -0.35
N ARG A 383 -20.31 9.47 -1.18
CA ARG A 383 -21.59 8.85 -0.76
C ARG A 383 -21.41 7.92 0.44
N ASN A 384 -20.43 7.01 0.35
CA ASN A 384 -20.15 6.03 1.41
C ASN A 384 -19.65 6.66 2.73
N GLN A 385 -19.09 7.87 2.72
CA GLN A 385 -18.48 8.49 3.92
C GLN A 385 -19.18 9.75 4.43
N ILE A 386 -19.78 10.55 3.56
CA ILE A 386 -20.42 11.82 3.88
C ILE A 386 -21.94 11.68 3.79
N GLY A 387 -22.43 10.97 2.77
CA GLY A 387 -23.84 10.71 2.54
C GLY A 387 -24.28 10.95 1.09
N GLU A 388 -25.47 10.45 0.76
CA GLU A 388 -26.15 10.78 -0.49
C GLU A 388 -26.46 12.29 -0.55
N PRO A 389 -26.45 12.90 -1.76
CA PRO A 389 -26.86 14.28 -1.91
C PRO A 389 -28.37 14.41 -1.71
N ASN A 390 -28.77 15.40 -0.91
CA ASN A 390 -30.14 15.87 -0.76
C ASN A 390 -30.21 17.31 -1.26
N PHE A 391 -29.97 17.48 -2.56
CA PHE A 391 -30.21 18.76 -3.22
C PHE A 391 -31.70 18.96 -3.29
N GLU A 392 -32.21 20.03 -2.68
CA GLU A 392 -33.58 20.46 -2.91
C GLU A 392 -33.75 20.63 -4.42
N ARG A 393 -34.72 19.94 -5.01
CA ARG A 393 -35.17 20.32 -6.34
C ARG A 393 -35.72 21.72 -6.20
N LEU A 394 -35.05 22.69 -6.82
CA LEU A 394 -35.70 23.94 -7.20
C LEU A 394 -37.00 23.55 -7.90
N LEU A 395 -38.12 23.84 -7.23
CA LEU A 395 -39.45 23.57 -7.77
C LEU A 395 -39.55 24.27 -9.12
N ASP A 396 -40.06 23.57 -10.13
CA ASP A 396 -40.08 24.02 -11.50
C ASP A 396 -40.68 25.44 -11.62
N ILE A 397 -39.84 26.44 -11.92
CA ILE A 397 -40.29 27.78 -12.24
C ILE A 397 -40.92 27.72 -13.63
N ASN A 398 -42.23 27.46 -13.65
CA ASN A 398 -43.18 27.56 -14.76
C ASN A 398 -42.55 27.81 -16.15
N LEU A 399 -42.18 26.74 -16.86
CA LEU A 399 -42.30 26.74 -18.31
C LEU A 399 -43.69 26.25 -18.70
N GLU A 400 -44.64 27.17 -18.81
CA GLU A 400 -45.83 26.95 -19.64
C GLU A 400 -45.39 26.86 -21.10
N ASN A 401 -45.16 25.63 -21.58
CA ASN A 401 -45.20 25.31 -23.01
C ASN A 401 -45.67 23.85 -23.16
N PRO A 402 -46.84 23.60 -23.77
CA PRO A 402 -47.39 22.25 -23.86
C PRO A 402 -46.54 21.37 -24.78
N LEU A 403 -46.09 20.22 -24.26
CA LEU A 403 -45.44 19.18 -25.04
C LEU A 403 -46.36 18.69 -26.17
N PRO A 404 -45.86 18.54 -27.41
CA PRO A 404 -46.66 18.02 -28.52
C PRO A 404 -47.05 16.54 -28.27
N PRO A 405 -48.19 16.08 -28.82
CA PRO A 405 -48.77 14.79 -28.46
C PRO A 405 -47.90 13.59 -28.87
N ARG A 406 -47.95 12.54 -28.03
CA ARG A 406 -47.14 11.32 -28.13
C ARG A 406 -47.26 10.62 -29.50
N GLY A 407 -46.28 10.83 -30.37
CA GLY A 407 -46.15 10.14 -31.65
C GLY A 407 -45.57 8.72 -31.52
N ARG A 408 -46.43 7.72 -31.69
CA ARG A 408 -46.17 6.30 -32.05
C ARG A 408 -44.98 5.56 -31.41
N VAL A 409 -45.33 4.51 -30.67
CA VAL A 409 -44.47 3.37 -30.32
C VAL A 409 -43.80 2.79 -31.57
N ILE A 410 -42.46 2.88 -31.66
CA ILE A 410 -41.69 2.08 -32.61
C ILE A 410 -41.53 0.68 -32.00
N ARG A 411 -42.06 -0.33 -32.70
CA ARG A 411 -41.89 -1.74 -32.32
C ARG A 411 -40.40 -2.10 -32.28
N GLN A 412 -40.04 -3.00 -31.37
CA GLN A 412 -38.74 -3.67 -31.37
C GLN A 412 -38.45 -4.25 -32.77
N LEU A 413 -37.39 -3.76 -33.41
CA LEU A 413 -36.75 -4.49 -34.50
C LEU A 413 -35.99 -5.65 -33.87
N ALA A 414 -36.55 -6.86 -34.01
CA ALA A 414 -35.84 -8.08 -33.66
C ALA A 414 -34.61 -8.22 -34.58
N LEU A 415 -33.43 -7.94 -34.04
CA LEU A 415 -32.18 -8.28 -34.69
C LEU A 415 -32.09 -9.81 -34.77
N GLY A 416 -32.20 -10.35 -35.99
CA GLY A 416 -31.93 -11.75 -36.26
C GLY A 416 -30.48 -12.13 -35.90
N PRO A 417 -30.17 -13.43 -35.80
CA PRO A 417 -28.83 -13.88 -35.39
C PRO A 417 -27.75 -13.29 -36.29
N LEU A 418 -26.77 -12.64 -35.65
CA LEU A 418 -25.61 -12.05 -36.32
C LEU A 418 -24.88 -13.13 -37.12
N ARG A 419 -24.71 -12.90 -38.43
CA ARG A 419 -23.76 -13.69 -39.23
C ARG A 419 -22.35 -13.54 -38.62
N PRO A 420 -21.54 -14.62 -38.58
CA PRO A 420 -20.13 -14.47 -38.25
C PRO A 420 -19.44 -13.54 -39.27
N PRO A 421 -18.42 -12.78 -38.85
CA PRO A 421 -17.70 -11.89 -39.74
C PRO A 421 -17.00 -12.70 -40.85
N PRO A 422 -16.79 -12.10 -42.05
CA PRO A 422 -16.00 -12.75 -43.08
C PRO A 422 -14.58 -12.98 -42.58
N LEU A 423 -14.02 -14.16 -42.88
CA LEU A 423 -12.63 -14.49 -42.60
C LEU A 423 -11.72 -13.43 -43.23
N ALA A 424 -11.00 -12.69 -42.39
CA ALA A 424 -9.94 -11.81 -42.85
C ALA A 424 -8.86 -12.66 -43.51
N VAL A 425 -8.66 -12.47 -44.82
CA VAL A 425 -7.52 -13.05 -45.54
C VAL A 425 -6.25 -12.48 -44.92
N LEU A 426 -5.48 -13.33 -44.24
CA LEU A 426 -4.15 -12.98 -43.75
C LEU A 426 -3.29 -12.59 -44.97
N PRO A 427 -2.60 -11.43 -44.96
CA PRO A 427 -1.63 -11.14 -46.00
C PRO A 427 -0.53 -12.21 -46.00
N ALA A 428 -0.10 -12.61 -47.20
CA ALA A 428 0.84 -13.71 -47.36
C ALA A 428 2.13 -13.47 -46.56
N VAL A 429 2.58 -14.52 -45.85
CA VAL A 429 3.87 -14.55 -45.16
C VAL A 429 4.97 -14.30 -46.20
N GLN A 430 5.64 -13.15 -46.10
CA GLN A 430 6.85 -12.91 -46.88
C GLN A 430 7.95 -13.88 -46.38
N PRO A 431 8.69 -14.56 -47.28
CA PRO A 431 9.82 -15.37 -46.87
C PRO A 431 10.90 -14.49 -46.21
N PRO A 432 11.68 -15.02 -45.26
CA PRO A 432 12.65 -14.23 -44.52
C PRO A 432 13.70 -13.63 -45.46
N LEU A 433 13.87 -12.30 -45.38
CA LEU A 433 14.93 -11.58 -46.06
C LEU A 433 16.29 -12.12 -45.61
N ARG A 434 17.14 -12.51 -46.57
CA ARG A 434 18.54 -12.85 -46.27
C ARG A 434 19.24 -11.60 -45.69
N PRO A 435 20.07 -11.74 -44.64
CA PRO A 435 20.86 -10.63 -44.14
C PRO A 435 21.86 -10.19 -45.22
N LEU A 436 21.82 -8.90 -45.56
CA LEU A 436 22.89 -8.24 -46.32
C LEU A 436 24.13 -8.09 -45.41
N PRO A 437 25.35 -8.24 -45.93
CA PRO A 437 26.56 -8.07 -45.14
C PRO A 437 26.72 -6.60 -44.69
N LEU A 438 26.94 -6.37 -43.40
CA LEU A 438 27.33 -5.04 -42.92
C LEU A 438 28.70 -4.67 -43.51
N ALA A 439 28.76 -3.52 -44.18
CA ALA A 439 30.02 -2.87 -44.48
C ALA A 439 30.64 -2.34 -43.18
N VAL A 440 31.88 -2.75 -42.90
CA VAL A 440 32.65 -2.24 -41.77
C VAL A 440 33.11 -0.81 -42.09
N LEU A 441 32.60 0.16 -41.35
CA LEU A 441 33.18 1.51 -41.31
C LEU A 441 34.18 1.59 -40.13
N PRO A 442 35.37 2.19 -40.32
CA PRO A 442 36.38 2.26 -39.28
C PRO A 442 35.96 3.21 -38.15
N ALA A 443 36.29 2.83 -36.91
CA ALA A 443 35.94 3.61 -35.72
C ALA A 443 36.73 4.92 -35.64
N VAL A 444 36.02 6.04 -35.52
CA VAL A 444 36.62 7.35 -35.19
C VAL A 444 36.67 7.48 -33.66
N GLN A 445 37.88 7.56 -33.10
CA GLN A 445 38.07 7.81 -31.67
C GLN A 445 37.93 9.30 -31.35
N PRO A 446 37.21 9.69 -30.27
CA PRO A 446 37.25 11.05 -29.75
C PRO A 446 38.60 11.34 -29.04
N PRO A 447 39.08 12.60 -29.04
CA PRO A 447 40.42 12.93 -28.55
C PRO A 447 40.54 12.90 -27.02
N LEU A 448 41.67 12.38 -26.54
CA LEU A 448 42.06 12.39 -25.12
C LEU A 448 42.65 13.75 -24.71
N LEU A 449 42.25 14.26 -23.55
CA LEU A 449 42.90 15.41 -22.91
C LEU A 449 44.00 14.93 -21.93
N PRO A 450 45.13 15.63 -21.77
CA PRO A 450 46.24 15.16 -20.94
C PRO A 450 46.03 15.41 -19.44
N ILE A 451 46.45 14.45 -18.61
CA ILE A 451 46.57 14.59 -17.15
C ILE A 451 48.07 14.70 -16.79
N PRO A 452 48.50 15.66 -15.94
CA PRO A 452 49.90 15.74 -15.50
C PRO A 452 50.30 14.61 -14.52
N LEU A 453 51.55 14.15 -14.66
CA LEU A 453 52.20 13.10 -13.83
C LEU A 453 52.93 13.67 -12.59
N VAL A 454 53.56 12.75 -11.84
CA VAL A 454 54.52 12.89 -10.70
C VAL A 454 53.83 12.82 -9.32
N GLU A 455 54.20 11.96 -8.33
CA GLU A 455 55.33 11.01 -8.18
C GLU A 455 54.97 9.73 -7.35
N GLN A 456 55.99 8.96 -6.94
CA GLN A 456 55.98 7.84 -5.96
C GLN A 456 57.29 7.92 -5.13
N ALA A 457 57.55 7.26 -4.00
CA ALA A 457 56.94 6.15 -3.25
C ALA A 457 57.28 6.39 -1.72
N PRO A 458 57.46 5.41 -0.79
CA PRO A 458 57.15 3.97 -0.75
C PRO A 458 56.30 3.54 0.48
N GLY A 459 55.96 2.24 0.58
CA GLY A 459 55.02 1.70 1.57
C GLY A 459 55.63 1.02 2.81
N ILE A 460 54.75 0.62 3.75
CA ILE A 460 55.05 -0.20 4.94
C ILE A 460 53.92 -1.23 5.14
N GLN A 461 54.28 -2.47 5.51
CA GLN A 461 53.35 -3.59 5.77
C GLN A 461 52.77 -3.57 7.21
N PRO A 462 51.64 -4.25 7.49
CA PRO A 462 50.91 -4.12 8.76
C PRO A 462 51.54 -4.94 9.91
N ALA A 463 51.46 -4.41 11.13
CA ALA A 463 51.90 -5.07 12.35
C ALA A 463 50.71 -5.31 13.31
N GLU A 464 50.63 -6.54 13.85
CA GLU A 464 49.66 -6.91 14.90
C GLU A 464 49.96 -6.20 16.23
N VAL A 465 48.93 -5.71 16.93
CA VAL A 465 49.06 -5.36 18.36
C VAL A 465 47.84 -5.80 19.17
N ARG A 466 47.99 -6.90 19.92
CA ARG A 466 47.20 -7.20 21.13
C ARG A 466 47.55 -6.20 22.24
N ALA A 467 46.57 -5.56 22.90
CA ALA A 467 46.68 -5.26 24.34
C ALA A 467 45.37 -4.85 25.07
N ARG A 468 44.88 -5.77 25.91
CA ARG A 468 44.55 -5.59 27.34
C ARG A 468 43.70 -4.39 27.81
N ARG A 469 42.50 -4.75 28.30
CA ARG A 469 41.72 -4.01 29.32
C ARG A 469 42.61 -3.46 30.46
N ARG A 470 42.39 -2.19 30.85
CA ARG A 470 42.64 -1.69 32.22
C ARG A 470 41.49 -0.82 32.69
N ILE A 471 40.84 -1.26 33.76
CA ILE A 471 39.86 -0.48 34.52
C ILE A 471 40.61 0.55 35.37
N ARG A 472 40.15 1.81 35.37
CA ARG A 472 40.48 2.79 36.42
C ARG A 472 39.24 3.58 36.80
N GLN A 473 38.77 3.36 38.01
CA GLN A 473 37.83 4.26 38.69
C GLN A 473 38.56 5.55 39.08
N ARG A 474 37.87 6.70 39.04
CA ARG A 474 38.10 7.83 39.96
C ARG A 474 36.84 8.68 40.09
N ARG A 475 36.49 9.03 41.33
CA ARG A 475 35.42 9.98 41.69
C ARG A 475 35.97 11.41 41.64
N GLY A 476 35.11 12.41 41.41
CA GLY A 476 35.44 13.83 41.63
C GLY A 476 34.62 14.82 40.78
N GLN A 477 33.50 15.30 41.33
CA GLN A 477 32.83 16.56 40.95
C GLN A 477 33.53 17.77 41.63
N PRO A 478 33.12 19.03 41.37
CA PRO A 478 32.54 19.62 40.15
C PRO A 478 33.27 20.93 39.73
N TYR A 479 32.98 21.47 38.54
CA TYR A 479 33.11 22.92 38.32
C TYR A 479 32.03 23.43 37.35
N LEU A 480 31.42 24.57 37.72
CA LEU A 480 30.35 25.23 36.97
C LEU A 480 30.93 26.21 35.94
N ARG A 481 30.40 26.19 34.71
CA ARG A 481 30.32 27.38 33.83
C ARG A 481 29.13 27.24 32.87
N GLY A 482 28.52 28.38 32.54
CA GLY A 482 27.22 28.48 31.86
C GLY A 482 27.24 28.18 30.34
N PRO A 483 26.06 28.29 29.69
CA PRO A 483 25.83 27.72 28.37
C PRO A 483 26.30 28.65 27.23
N HIS A 484 26.90 28.04 26.20
CA HIS A 484 26.91 28.59 24.84
C HIS A 484 25.98 27.76 23.96
N GLU A 485 24.93 28.38 23.42
CA GLU A 485 24.07 27.77 22.41
C GLU A 485 24.73 27.76 21.02
N PRO A 486 24.73 26.63 20.30
CA PRO A 486 24.91 26.61 18.86
C PRO A 486 23.54 26.85 18.18
N GLN A 487 23.45 27.89 17.33
CA GLN A 487 22.21 28.26 16.64
C GLN A 487 21.74 27.17 15.66
N ASN A 488 20.62 26.51 15.99
CA ASN A 488 20.12 25.36 15.27
C ASN A 488 19.05 25.75 14.22
N ARG A 489 19.50 26.31 13.08
CA ARG A 489 18.63 26.90 12.02
C ARG A 489 17.68 25.91 11.30
N GLY A 490 17.75 24.60 11.59
CA GLY A 490 16.84 23.60 11.03
C GLY A 490 15.49 23.45 11.73
N ARG A 491 15.33 23.92 12.98
CA ARG A 491 14.15 23.63 13.83
C ARG A 491 12.98 24.61 13.71
N GLN A 492 13.23 25.81 13.18
CA GLN A 492 12.27 26.92 13.23
C GLN A 492 11.05 26.72 12.31
N ARG A 493 11.18 25.90 11.25
CA ARG A 493 10.08 25.59 10.32
C ARG A 493 9.04 24.59 10.87
N VAL A 494 9.38 23.87 11.95
CA VAL A 494 8.49 22.84 12.55
C VAL A 494 7.58 23.44 13.61
N ARG A 495 8.10 24.33 14.48
CA ARG A 495 7.29 24.99 15.53
C ARG A 495 6.13 25.82 14.96
N ASN A 496 6.38 26.59 13.90
CA ASN A 496 5.34 27.36 13.22
C ASN A 496 4.18 26.51 12.67
N MET A 497 4.33 25.18 12.54
CA MET A 497 3.28 24.28 12.05
C MET A 497 2.37 23.76 13.17
N GLU A 498 2.93 23.46 14.34
CA GLU A 498 2.18 23.09 15.55
C GLU A 498 1.41 24.31 16.10
N GLU A 499 2.02 25.50 16.04
CA GLU A 499 1.40 26.77 16.45
C GLU A 499 0.26 27.23 15.52
N ALA A 500 0.27 26.83 14.24
CA ALA A 500 -0.74 27.27 13.26
C ALA A 500 -2.06 26.49 13.33
N PHE A 501 -2.04 25.22 13.77
CA PHE A 501 -3.24 24.37 13.88
C PHE A 501 -3.14 23.38 15.07
N PRO A 502 -2.94 23.86 16.32
CA PRO A 502 -2.68 23.00 17.47
C PRO A 502 -3.81 21.99 17.75
N GLU A 503 -5.08 22.40 17.54
CA GLU A 503 -6.25 21.54 17.74
C GLU A 503 -6.28 20.34 16.77
N PHE A 504 -5.76 20.49 15.55
CA PHE A 504 -5.75 19.42 14.53
C PHE A 504 -4.76 18.30 14.88
N PHE A 505 -3.61 18.66 15.46
CA PHE A 505 -2.60 17.69 15.89
C PHE A 505 -2.94 17.10 17.27
N ALA A 506 -3.40 17.92 18.22
CA ALA A 506 -3.89 17.43 19.51
C ALA A 506 -5.08 16.45 19.36
N ASP A 507 -5.98 16.68 18.40
CA ASP A 507 -7.08 15.75 18.13
C ASP A 507 -6.63 14.49 17.35
N ARG A 508 -5.42 14.45 16.77
CA ARG A 508 -4.85 13.20 16.24
C ARG A 508 -4.42 12.28 17.38
N ASP A 509 -3.66 12.81 18.34
CA ASP A 509 -3.18 12.04 19.49
C ASP A 509 -4.35 11.71 20.45
N ALA A 510 -5.33 12.61 20.59
CA ALA A 510 -6.56 12.31 21.31
C ALA A 510 -7.46 11.29 20.57
N ARG A 511 -7.42 11.20 19.24
CA ARG A 511 -8.13 10.14 18.49
C ARG A 511 -7.53 8.76 18.72
N ASP A 512 -6.21 8.64 18.89
CA ASP A 512 -5.57 7.35 19.25
C ASP A 512 -5.88 6.92 20.69
N ALA A 513 -6.18 7.86 21.60
CA ALA A 513 -6.75 7.56 22.91
C ALA A 513 -8.27 7.26 22.87
N ARG A 514 -9.01 7.93 21.98
CA ARG A 514 -10.48 7.76 21.82
C ARG A 514 -10.86 6.54 20.98
N SER A 515 -9.98 6.02 20.12
CA SER A 515 -10.19 4.77 19.37
C SER A 515 -10.19 3.58 20.34
N ARG A 516 -9.17 3.49 21.20
CA ARG A 516 -9.04 2.48 22.28
C ARG A 516 -10.28 2.40 23.19
N SER A 517 -10.95 3.53 23.44
CA SER A 517 -12.17 3.60 24.26
C SER A 517 -13.48 3.45 23.46
N ARG A 518 -13.50 3.78 22.16
CA ARG A 518 -14.63 3.47 21.26
C ARG A 518 -14.70 2.00 20.86
N GLU A 519 -13.57 1.33 20.62
CA GLU A 519 -13.53 -0.12 20.36
C GLU A 519 -14.02 -0.94 21.56
N ALA A 520 -13.78 -0.47 22.78
CA ALA A 520 -14.34 -1.06 23.99
C ALA A 520 -15.88 -0.90 24.10
N ARG A 521 -16.45 0.18 23.54
CA ARG A 521 -17.90 0.43 23.52
C ARG A 521 -18.64 -0.16 22.31
N ALA A 522 -17.98 -0.29 21.16
CA ALA A 522 -18.58 -0.86 19.95
C ALA A 522 -18.92 -2.35 20.12
N ARG A 523 -18.21 -3.06 20.99
CA ARG A 523 -18.42 -4.48 21.33
C ARG A 523 -19.81 -4.81 21.92
N SER A 524 -20.65 -3.82 22.25
CA SER A 524 -22.00 -4.07 22.80
C SER A 524 -23.16 -3.72 21.86
N ARG A 525 -22.93 -3.11 20.68
CA ARG A 525 -24.01 -2.67 19.76
C ARG A 525 -23.59 -2.61 18.29
N SER A 526 -23.64 -3.76 17.60
CA SER A 526 -23.83 -3.80 16.14
C SER A 526 -24.28 -5.19 15.68
N SER A 527 -25.59 -5.40 15.59
CA SER A 527 -26.19 -6.45 14.77
C SER A 527 -26.47 -5.90 13.36
N GLU A 528 -26.38 -6.77 12.35
CA GLU A 528 -26.94 -6.59 11.01
C GLU A 528 -26.40 -5.39 10.18
N GLN A 529 -25.20 -5.59 9.66
CA GLN A 529 -24.91 -5.26 8.26
C GLN A 529 -24.51 -6.56 7.56
N GLU A 530 -25.20 -6.94 6.48
CA GLU A 530 -24.85 -8.13 5.68
C GLU A 530 -23.52 -7.90 4.95
N ILE A 531 -22.43 -8.25 5.64
CA ILE A 531 -21.12 -8.43 5.02
C ILE A 531 -21.18 -9.77 4.28
N LEU A 532 -21.15 -9.73 2.95
CA LEU A 532 -21.05 -10.93 2.12
C LEU A 532 -19.73 -11.64 2.44
N GLU A 533 -19.80 -12.72 3.22
CA GLU A 533 -18.65 -13.51 3.64
C GLU A 533 -17.97 -14.17 2.43
N LEU A 534 -16.67 -13.97 2.24
CA LEU A 534 -15.90 -14.58 1.14
C LEU A 534 -15.16 -15.84 1.62
N CYS A 535 -15.22 -16.90 0.82
CA CYS A 535 -14.70 -18.24 1.13
C CYS A 535 -13.23 -18.24 1.55
N THR A 536 -12.92 -18.98 2.62
CA THR A 536 -11.57 -19.04 3.22
C THR A 536 -10.54 -19.92 2.46
N ILE A 537 -10.95 -20.58 1.36
CA ILE A 537 -10.05 -21.36 0.50
C ILE A 537 -9.61 -20.54 -0.72
N CYS A 538 -10.55 -19.99 -1.50
CA CYS A 538 -10.23 -19.17 -2.69
C CYS A 538 -10.13 -17.66 -2.42
N PHE A 539 -10.76 -17.17 -1.35
CA PHE A 539 -10.89 -15.75 -1.00
C PHE A 539 -11.59 -14.87 -2.06
N ASP A 540 -12.39 -15.49 -2.93
CA ASP A 540 -12.85 -14.93 -4.20
C ASP A 540 -14.38 -15.07 -4.38
N GLU A 541 -14.92 -16.28 -4.24
CA GLU A 541 -16.36 -16.53 -4.20
C GLU A 541 -16.96 -16.30 -2.80
N VAL A 542 -18.20 -15.80 -2.75
CA VAL A 542 -19.01 -15.72 -1.50
C VAL A 542 -19.21 -17.14 -0.93
N VAL A 543 -19.21 -17.28 0.40
CA VAL A 543 -19.59 -18.53 1.05
C VAL A 543 -21.03 -18.88 0.67
N ALA A 544 -21.23 -20.14 0.32
CA ALA A 544 -22.53 -20.66 -0.11
C ALA A 544 -22.78 -22.05 0.47
N VAL A 545 -21.86 -22.54 1.32
CA VAL A 545 -21.81 -23.90 1.85
C VAL A 545 -21.21 -23.89 3.26
N THR A 546 -21.86 -24.59 4.20
CA THR A 546 -21.42 -24.78 5.58
C THR A 546 -21.10 -26.25 5.84
N LEU A 547 -19.90 -26.55 6.34
CA LEU A 547 -19.47 -27.93 6.64
C LEU A 547 -19.94 -28.42 8.00
N ARG A 548 -20.55 -29.60 8.07
CA ARG A 548 -20.90 -30.29 9.34
C ARG A 548 -19.83 -31.33 9.71
N PRO A 549 -19.46 -31.47 11.00
CA PRO A 549 -20.04 -30.82 12.18
C PRO A 549 -19.36 -29.49 12.57
N CYS A 550 -18.30 -29.07 11.88
CA CYS A 550 -17.43 -27.96 12.33
C CYS A 550 -17.98 -26.55 12.08
N ASN A 551 -19.06 -26.40 11.33
CA ASN A 551 -19.74 -25.16 10.94
C ASN A 551 -18.86 -24.12 10.20
N HIS A 552 -17.75 -24.54 9.59
CA HIS A 552 -16.93 -23.66 8.77
C HIS A 552 -17.55 -23.43 7.37
N THR A 553 -17.48 -22.18 6.89
CA THR A 553 -18.16 -21.71 5.68
C THR A 553 -17.20 -21.55 4.48
N PHE A 554 -17.63 -22.00 3.30
CA PHE A 554 -16.86 -22.01 2.06
C PHE A 554 -17.77 -21.83 0.83
N CYS A 555 -17.19 -21.61 -0.35
CA CYS A 555 -17.93 -21.59 -1.60
C CYS A 555 -18.11 -22.99 -2.20
N ARG A 556 -19.11 -23.16 -3.07
CA ARG A 556 -19.41 -24.44 -3.73
C ARG A 556 -18.24 -24.98 -4.56
N THR A 557 -17.51 -24.11 -5.24
CA THR A 557 -16.37 -24.50 -6.11
C THR A 557 -15.23 -25.10 -5.30
N CYS A 558 -14.89 -24.51 -4.15
CA CYS A 558 -13.82 -25.00 -3.28
C CYS A 558 -14.20 -26.31 -2.58
N ILE A 559 -15.44 -26.47 -2.11
CA ILE A 559 -15.89 -27.74 -1.52
C ILE A 559 -15.86 -28.88 -2.55
N ARG A 560 -16.28 -28.63 -3.79
CA ARG A 560 -16.24 -29.65 -4.85
C ARG A 560 -14.82 -30.08 -5.20
N ARG A 561 -13.89 -29.15 -5.42
CA ARG A 561 -12.46 -29.48 -5.66
C ARG A 561 -11.84 -30.21 -4.48
N MET A 562 -12.09 -29.71 -3.27
CA MET A 562 -11.55 -30.32 -2.06
C MET A 562 -11.95 -31.79 -1.97
N ARG A 563 -13.24 -32.16 -2.09
CA ARG A 563 -13.67 -33.57 -2.06
C ARG A 563 -13.15 -34.44 -3.23
N GLN A 564 -12.61 -33.84 -4.30
CA GLN A 564 -12.02 -34.55 -5.44
C GLN A 564 -10.50 -34.76 -5.28
N GLU A 565 -9.81 -33.86 -4.59
CA GLU A 565 -8.34 -33.81 -4.54
C GLU A 565 -7.75 -34.10 -3.14
N ILE A 566 -8.54 -33.90 -2.07
CA ILE A 566 -8.10 -33.95 -0.67
C ILE A 566 -9.21 -34.65 0.15
N TYR A 567 -8.85 -35.67 0.94
CA TYR A 567 -9.79 -36.45 1.77
C TYR A 567 -10.80 -35.59 2.56
N ASP A 568 -11.99 -36.13 2.84
CA ASP A 568 -13.14 -35.51 3.53
C ASP A 568 -12.84 -34.92 4.94
N VAL A 569 -12.05 -33.85 4.96
CA VAL A 569 -11.44 -33.24 6.15
C VAL A 569 -11.44 -31.72 5.98
N CYS A 570 -11.98 -31.00 6.96
CA CYS A 570 -12.08 -29.55 6.92
C CYS A 570 -10.69 -28.89 7.01
N PRO A 571 -10.33 -27.95 6.11
CA PRO A 571 -8.98 -27.39 6.06
C PRO A 571 -8.67 -26.45 7.24
N LEU A 572 -9.69 -25.90 7.90
CA LEU A 572 -9.51 -24.97 9.04
C LEU A 572 -9.30 -25.67 10.38
N CYS A 573 -10.00 -26.78 10.63
CA CYS A 573 -9.92 -27.50 11.91
C CYS A 573 -9.41 -28.94 11.84
N ARG A 574 -9.15 -29.47 10.63
CA ARG A 574 -8.77 -30.86 10.35
C ARG A 574 -9.77 -31.92 10.87
N GLY A 575 -11.02 -31.51 11.12
CA GLY A 575 -12.11 -32.42 11.49
C GLY A 575 -12.77 -33.06 10.26
N GLN A 576 -13.22 -34.31 10.40
CA GLN A 576 -13.87 -35.05 9.32
C GLN A 576 -15.17 -34.37 8.86
N ILE A 577 -15.40 -34.31 7.55
CA ILE A 577 -16.59 -33.73 6.93
C ILE A 577 -17.64 -34.83 6.80
N ILE A 578 -18.75 -34.67 7.51
CA ILE A 578 -19.87 -35.64 7.47
C ILE A 578 -20.84 -35.26 6.35
N ASN A 579 -21.18 -33.98 6.25
CA ASN A 579 -22.00 -33.44 5.18
C ASN A 579 -21.76 -31.93 5.01
N TYR A 580 -22.36 -31.33 3.99
CA TYR A 580 -22.38 -29.89 3.82
C TYR A 580 -23.76 -29.37 3.42
N GLU A 581 -24.17 -28.27 4.01
CA GLU A 581 -25.46 -27.61 3.76
C GLU A 581 -25.23 -26.33 2.95
N ASN A 582 -26.19 -25.93 2.11
CA ASN A 582 -26.11 -24.60 1.49
C ASN A 582 -26.38 -23.52 2.54
N TYR A 583 -25.73 -22.38 2.35
CA TYR A 583 -25.97 -21.16 3.14
C TYR A 583 -27.35 -20.57 2.80
#